data_AF-A0AAV8W544-F1
#
_entry.id   AF-A0AAV8W544-F1
#
_cell.length_a   1.000
_cell.length_b   1.000
_cell.length_c   1.000
_cell.angle_alpha   90.00
_cell.angle_beta   90.00
_cell.angle_gamma   90.00
#
_symmetry.space_group_name_H-M   'P 1'
#
loop_
_entity.id
_entity.type
_entity.pdbx_description
1 polymer ?
#
loop_
_entity_poly.entity_id
_entity_poly.type
_entity_poly.pdbx_seq_one_letter_code
_entity_poly.pdbx_strand_id
1 'polypeptide(L)' 'MGFKHAYLLPIVFCLLMPVTFVITYTSAVLNENVKPVFPYISDTGNWTPESCIFALLLTIGAIVQEVLTELFT' A
#
# COMPACT_ATOMS: atom_id res chain seq x y z
N MET A 1 -14.45 -25.56 9.13
CA MET A 1 -13.13 -25.50 9.80
C MET A 1 -12.73 -24.03 9.85
N GLY A 2 -12.92 -23.38 11.00
CA GLY A 2 -12.76 -21.92 11.12
C GLY A 2 -11.30 -21.47 10.94
N PHE A 3 -11.13 -20.25 10.43
CA PHE A 3 -9.83 -19.61 10.19
C PHE A 3 -8.98 -19.57 11.46
N LYS A 4 -8.11 -20.57 11.67
CA LYS A 4 -7.24 -20.70 12.84
C LYS A 4 -6.24 -19.53 13.00
N HIS A 5 -6.02 -18.76 11.94
CA HIS A 5 -5.03 -17.68 11.87
C HIS A 5 -5.63 -16.35 11.39
N ALA A 6 -6.91 -16.10 11.64
CA ALA A 6 -7.58 -14.84 11.25
C ALA A 6 -6.89 -13.58 11.82
N TYR A 7 -6.19 -13.70 12.96
CA TYR A 7 -5.41 -12.61 13.56
C TYR A 7 -4.23 -12.13 12.71
N LEU A 8 -3.83 -12.87 11.66
CA LEU A 8 -2.78 -12.44 10.73
C LEU A 8 -3.24 -11.33 9.79
N LEU A 9 -4.54 -11.25 9.49
CA LEU A 9 -5.11 -10.27 8.57
C LEU A 9 -4.80 -8.80 8.96
N PRO A 10 -5.00 -8.36 10.22
CA PRO A 10 -4.65 -7.00 10.63
C PRO A 10 -3.13 -6.74 10.60
N ILE A 11 -2.32 -7.77 10.85
CA ILE A 11 -0.85 -7.67 10.76
C ILE A 11 -0.44 -7.45 9.31
N VAL A 12 -1.01 -8.22 8.38
CA VAL A 12 -0.79 -8.07 6.94
C VAL A 12 -1.18 -6.67 6.49
N PHE A 13 -2.34 -6.15 6.90
CA PHE A 13 -2.75 -4.79 6.58
C PHE A 13 -1.78 -3.72 7.11
N CYS A 14 -1.34 -3.88 8.37
CA CYS A 14 -0.40 -2.96 9.01
C CYS A 14 0.96 -2.92 8.30
N LEU A 15 1.41 -4.05 7.73
CA LEU A 15 2.65 -4.12 6.95
C LEU A 15 2.46 -3.67 5.49
N LEU A 16 1.30 -3.91 4.89
CA LEU A 16 1.01 -3.58 3.50
C LEU A 16 1.06 -2.07 3.25
N MET A 17 0.56 -1.25 4.19
CA MET A 17 0.56 0.21 4.06
C MET A 17 1.96 0.84 3.97
N PRO A 18 2.90 0.61 4.91
CA PRO A 18 4.26 1.14 4.78
C PRO A 18 5.00 0.57 3.57
N VAL A 19 4.78 -0.71 3.23
CA VAL A 19 5.36 -1.32 2.02
C VAL A 19 4.87 -0.60 0.76
N THR A 20 3.59 -0.23 0.71
CA THR A 20 3.02 0.54 -0.40
C THR A 20 3.73 1.88 -0.57
N PHE A 21 3.92 2.63 0.50
CA PHE A 21 4.63 3.91 0.46
C PHE A 21 6.10 3.76 0.04
N VAL A 22 6.80 2.74 0.56
CA VAL A 22 8.20 2.48 0.22
C VAL A 22 8.34 2.11 -1.26
N ILE A 23 7.50 1.21 -1.78
CA ILE A 23 7.55 0.78 -3.18
C ILE A 23 7.28 1.97 -4.12
N THR A 24 6.18 2.70 -3.90
CA THR A 24 5.79 3.82 -4.76
C THR A 24 6.83 4.93 -4.73
N TYR A 25 7.36 5.29 -3.55
CA TYR A 25 8.39 6.32 -3.44
C TYR A 25 9.71 5.89 -4.08
N THR A 26 10.16 4.66 -3.83
CA THR A 26 11.40 4.14 -4.42
C THR A 26 11.29 4.12 -5.94
N SER A 27 10.16 3.68 -6.49
CA SER A 27 9.91 3.73 -7.94
C SER A 27 9.99 5.16 -8.48
N ALA A 28 9.39 6.13 -7.80
CA ALA A 28 9.39 7.53 -8.23
C ALA A 28 10.79 8.14 -8.22
N VAL A 29 11.62 7.80 -7.22
CA VAL A 29 13.02 8.26 -7.15
C VAL A 29 13.86 7.63 -8.26
N LEU A 30 13.68 6.33 -8.52
CA LEU A 30 14.41 5.62 -9.59
C LEU A 30 14.06 6.15 -11.00
N ASN A 31 12.84 6.65 -11.19
CA ASN A 31 12.41 7.26 -12.45
C ASN A 31 12.68 8.78 -12.52
N GLU A 32 13.39 9.36 -11.55
CA GLU A 32 13.66 10.81 -11.46
C GLU A 32 12.40 11.70 -11.39
N ASN A 33 11.24 11.11 -11.10
CA ASN A 33 9.96 11.80 -11.02
C ASN A 33 9.82 12.66 -9.75
N VAL A 34 10.58 12.32 -8.69
CA VAL A 34 10.63 13.07 -7.42
C VAL A 34 12.05 13.22 -6.91
N LYS A 35 12.31 14.30 -6.16
CA LYS A 35 13.61 14.52 -5.54
C LYS A 35 13.76 13.67 -4.27
N PRO A 36 14.94 13.04 -4.03
CA PRO A 36 15.15 12.16 -2.88
C PRO A 36 15.33 12.92 -1.54
N VAL A 37 15.36 14.26 -1.56
CA VAL A 37 15.70 15.09 -0.40
C VAL A 37 14.60 15.06 0.67
N PHE A 38 13.32 15.01 0.26
CA PHE A 38 12.19 14.90 1.18
C PHE A 38 11.09 14.05 0.54
N PRO A 39 10.61 12.98 1.20
CA PRO A 39 9.65 12.05 0.61
C PRO A 39 8.23 12.63 0.59
N TYR A 40 7.93 13.42 -0.43
CA TYR A 40 6.58 13.89 -0.71
C TYR A 40 5.80 12.82 -1.47
N ILE A 41 5.06 11.99 -0.74
CA ILE A 41 4.28 10.91 -1.35
C ILE A 41 3.21 11.43 -2.32
N SER A 42 2.68 12.62 -2.10
CA SER A 42 1.73 13.26 -3.01
C SER A 42 2.26 13.39 -4.45
N ASP A 43 3.55 13.69 -4.60
CA ASP A 43 4.17 13.94 -5.91
C ASP A 43 4.30 12.65 -6.73
N THR A 44 4.37 11.50 -6.05
CA THR A 44 4.39 10.18 -6.69
C THR A 44 3.08 9.84 -7.41
N GLY A 45 1.98 10.53 -7.08
CA GLY A 45 0.69 10.38 -7.74
C GLY A 45 0.56 11.11 -9.08
N ASN A 46 1.54 11.95 -9.45
CA ASN A 46 1.45 12.80 -10.64
C ASN A 46 1.90 12.11 -11.93
N TRP A 47 2.65 11.00 -11.82
CA TRP A 47 3.32 10.35 -12.95
C TRP A 47 2.92 8.88 -13.07
N THR A 48 3.00 8.37 -14.30
CA THR A 48 2.94 6.93 -14.57
C THR A 48 4.37 6.41 -14.70
N PRO A 49 4.69 5.22 -14.16
CA PRO A 49 3.78 4.17 -13.66
C PRO A 49 3.40 4.23 -12.15
N GLU A 50 3.94 5.16 -11.37
CA GLU A 50 3.88 5.14 -9.90
C GLU A 50 2.49 5.33 -9.34
N SER A 51 1.71 6.23 -9.93
CA SER A 51 0.30 6.44 -9.59
C SER A 51 -0.54 5.16 -9.76
N CYS A 52 -0.29 4.39 -10.82
CA CYS A 52 -0.97 3.12 -11.06
C CYS A 52 -0.58 2.06 -10.02
N ILE A 53 0.71 1.96 -9.68
CA ILE A 53 1.21 1.03 -8.68
C ILE A 53 0.61 1.36 -7.30
N PHE A 54 0.58 2.64 -6.94
CA PHE A 54 -0.02 3.11 -5.68
C PHE A 54 -1.51 2.76 -5.61
N ALA A 55 -2.27 3.04 -6.68
CA ALA A 55 -3.69 2.72 -6.75
C ALA A 55 -3.97 1.21 -6.62
N LEU A 56 -3.16 0.37 -7.29
CA LEU A 56 -3.28 -1.08 -7.19
C LEU A 56 -3.04 -1.58 -5.76
N LEU A 57 -1.96 -1.11 -5.12
CA LEU A 57 -1.61 -1.51 -3.76
C LEU A 57 -2.64 -1.03 -2.73
N LEU A 58 -3.18 0.18 -2.87
CA LEU A 58 -4.31 0.67 -2.06
C LEU A 58 -5.57 -0.16 -2.27
N THR A 59 -5.86 -0.58 -3.50
CA THR A 59 -7.01 -1.43 -3.81
C THR A 59 -6.88 -2.79 -3.10
N ILE A 60 -5.69 -3.40 -3.14
CA ILE A 60 -5.40 -4.63 -2.39
C ILE A 60 -5.60 -4.39 -0.88
N GLY A 61 -5.11 -3.27 -0.36
CA GLY A 61 -5.31 -2.90 1.05
C GLY A 61 -6.78 -2.72 1.44
N ALA A 62 -7.59 -2.13 0.55
CA ALA A 62 -9.02 -1.98 0.76
C ALA A 62 -9.73 -3.34 0.86
N ILE A 63 -9.40 -4.28 -0.02
CA ILE A 63 -9.94 -5.65 0.01
C ILE A 63 -9.56 -6.34 1.34
N VAL A 64 -8.30 -6.21 1.78
CA VAL A 64 -7.86 -6.78 3.06
C VAL A 64 -8.62 -6.16 4.23
N GLN A 65 -8.86 -4.85 4.21
CA GLN A 65 -9.63 -4.13 5.24
C GLN A 65 -11.11 -4.54 5.26
N GLU A 66 -11.71 -4.76 4.10
CA GLU A 66 -13.10 -5.23 4.00
C GLU A 66 -13.25 -6.63 4.61
N VAL A 67 -12.38 -7.58 4.22
CA VAL A 67 -12.37 -8.93 4.80
C VAL A 67 -12.06 -8.89 6.29
N LEU A 68 -11.19 -7.98 6.74
CA LEU A 68 -10.95 -7.75 8.16
C LEU A 68 -12.24 -7.35 8.87
N THR A 69 -12.95 -6.35 8.35
CA THR A 69 -14.17 -5.81 8.95
C THR A 69 -15.24 -6.91 9.07
N GLU A 70 -15.48 -7.68 8.02
CA GLU A 70 -16.44 -8.80 8.02
C GLU A 70 -16.10 -9.90 9.06
N LEU A 71 -14.83 -10.09 9.41
CA LEU A 71 -14.42 -11.08 10.41
C LEU A 71 -14.61 -10.60 11.86
N PHE A 72 -14.74 -9.29 12.08
CA PHE A 72 -14.85 -8.68 13.40
C PHE A 72 -16.23 -8.04 13.67
N THR A 73 -17.17 -8.13 12.72
CA THR A 73 -18.58 -7.73 12.86
C THR A 73 -19.48 -8.95 13.01
#